data_AF-A0A947JXZ1-F1
#
_entry.id   AF-A0A947JXZ1-F1
#
_cell.length_a   1.000
_cell.length_b   1.000
_cell.length_c   1.000
_cell.angle_alpha   90.00
_cell.angle_beta   90.00
_cell.angle_gamma   90.00
#
_symmetry.space_group_name_H-M   'P 1'
#
loop_
_entity.id
_entity.type
_entity.pdbx_description
1 polymer ?
#
loop_
_entity_poly.entity_id
_entity_poly.type
_entity_poly.pdbx_seq_one_letter_code
_entity_poly.pdbx_strand_id
1 'polypeptide(L)'
;MNPQEFKKIFNLPFVEAESFFRDKLNIPTLRWDELDGAAHARGFMSAGAYQADLLADLRKMTDKAIAGGMDIREFRKQFLPLVERYGWQLKGGGPAWRSDLIWRTNISTANAAGRWQQFEDAKIDYLMYRHNDSVMHPRPLHVALDGKVLPRTDPFWSRNYPPQGFGCRCRAVAATEQEFNEGDNYRPEGWESMADPGWDYNVGLESDRGLSTMAAKLNSLPSDIGAELLKKLAGKPAVAEVMPKIIDEYEGSYIPVPGLEPDNVS
;
A
#
# COMPACT_ATOMS: atom_id res chain seq x y z
N MET A 1 1.84 11.17 34.96
CA MET A 1 1.93 10.44 33.68
C MET A 1 3.39 10.28 33.34
N ASN A 2 3.89 9.05 33.27
CA ASN A 2 5.28 8.79 32.93
C ASN A 2 5.51 8.92 31.40
N PRO A 3 6.75 9.02 30.90
CA PRO A 3 7.02 9.19 29.46
C PRO A 3 6.48 8.05 28.57
N GLN A 4 6.37 6.82 29.10
CA GLN A 4 5.76 5.70 28.37
C GLN A 4 4.24 5.83 28.31
N GLU A 5 3.57 6.23 29.40
CA GLU A 5 2.14 6.53 29.44
C GLU A 5 1.78 7.70 28.54
N PHE A 6 2.62 8.75 28.51
CA PHE A 6 2.47 9.88 27.62
C PHE A 6 2.57 9.45 26.14
N LYS A 7 3.59 8.65 25.79
CA LYS A 7 3.66 8.07 24.44
C LYS A 7 2.46 7.18 24.12
N LYS A 8 1.98 6.37 25.06
CA LYS A 8 0.85 5.47 24.84
C LYS A 8 -0.47 6.23 24.61
N ILE A 9 -0.66 7.37 25.27
CA ILE A 9 -1.87 8.19 25.20
C ILE A 9 -1.85 9.16 24.00
N PHE A 10 -0.69 9.76 23.69
CA PHE A 10 -0.57 10.79 22.64
C PHE A 10 0.00 10.28 21.32
N ASN A 11 0.52 9.05 21.29
CA ASN A 11 1.04 8.37 20.10
C ASN A 11 0.21 7.10 19.87
N LEU A 12 -1.11 7.25 19.79
CA LEU A 12 -2.00 6.12 19.52
C LEU A 12 -1.67 5.54 18.15
N PRO A 13 -1.34 4.24 18.09
CA PRO A 13 -1.04 3.58 16.82
C PRO A 13 -2.26 3.65 15.91
N PHE A 14 -2.05 3.95 14.63
CA PHE A 14 -3.11 3.77 13.63
C PHE A 14 -3.14 2.28 13.26
N VAL A 15 -3.85 1.51 14.08
CA VAL A 15 -3.82 0.03 14.07
C VAL A 15 -4.18 -0.54 12.71
N GLU A 16 -5.16 0.03 12.02
CA GLU A 16 -5.61 -0.42 10.70
C GLU A 16 -4.52 -0.18 9.65
N ALA A 17 -3.80 0.94 9.72
CA ALA A 17 -2.66 1.22 8.84
C ALA A 17 -1.46 0.29 9.11
N GLU A 18 -1.17 0.03 10.39
CA GLU A 18 -0.15 -0.95 10.79
C GLU A 18 -0.49 -2.36 10.31
N SER A 19 -1.73 -2.80 10.52
CA SER A 19 -2.22 -4.12 10.10
C SER A 19 -2.11 -4.28 8.59
N PHE A 20 -2.62 -3.30 7.84
CA PHE A 20 -2.51 -3.28 6.38
C PHE A 20 -1.05 -3.38 5.91
N PHE A 21 -0.14 -2.61 6.51
CA PHE A 21 1.26 -2.65 6.11
C PHE A 21 1.94 -3.98 6.47
N ARG A 22 1.68 -4.51 7.67
CA ARG A 22 2.26 -5.78 8.13
C ARG A 22 1.76 -6.96 7.32
N ASP A 23 0.59 -6.84 6.71
CA ASP A 23 0.04 -7.86 5.82
C ASP A 23 0.69 -7.92 4.44
N LYS A 24 1.51 -6.92 4.08
CA LYS A 24 2.24 -6.92 2.80
C LYS A 24 3.31 -8.01 2.73
N LEU A 25 3.60 -8.45 1.52
CA LEU A 25 4.67 -9.40 1.22
C LEU A 25 5.84 -8.70 0.55
N ASN A 26 7.07 -9.12 0.86
CA ASN A 26 8.25 -8.54 0.24
C ASN A 26 8.36 -9.04 -1.21
N ILE A 27 8.27 -8.13 -2.18
CA ILE A 27 8.41 -8.46 -3.61
C ILE A 27 9.58 -7.64 -4.18
N PRO A 28 10.70 -8.29 -4.55
CA PRO A 28 11.79 -7.62 -5.26
C PRO A 28 11.34 -7.12 -6.63
N THR A 29 11.65 -5.86 -6.97
CA THR A 29 11.36 -5.27 -8.30
C THR A 29 12.50 -4.39 -8.80
N LEU A 30 12.70 -4.30 -10.12
CA LEU A 30 13.68 -3.37 -10.70
C LEU A 30 13.06 -1.98 -10.93
N ARG A 31 11.79 -1.96 -11.30
CA ARG A 31 10.96 -0.78 -11.53
C ARG A 31 9.71 -0.83 -10.66
N TRP A 32 9.09 0.33 -10.47
CA TRP A 32 7.89 0.44 -9.64
C TRP A 32 6.62 0.00 -10.39
N ASP A 33 6.59 0.15 -11.71
CA ASP A 33 5.48 -0.16 -12.62
C ASP A 33 5.48 -1.62 -13.10
N GLU A 34 6.31 -2.48 -12.50
CA GLU A 34 6.30 -3.94 -12.72
C GLU A 34 5.08 -4.64 -12.11
N LEU A 35 4.33 -3.93 -11.26
CA LEU A 35 3.18 -4.40 -10.53
C LEU A 35 2.03 -3.39 -10.70
N ASP A 36 0.80 -3.92 -10.82
CA ASP A 36 -0.42 -3.12 -10.87
C ASP A 36 -0.89 -2.68 -9.48
N GLY A 37 -1.98 -1.90 -9.42
CA GLY A 37 -2.49 -1.35 -8.15
C GLY A 37 -2.84 -2.41 -7.10
N ALA A 38 -3.41 -3.54 -7.50
CA ALA A 38 -3.73 -4.64 -6.59
C ALA A 38 -2.46 -5.29 -6.02
N ALA A 39 -1.43 -5.46 -6.85
CA ALA A 39 -0.14 -5.93 -6.40
C ALA A 39 0.62 -4.91 -5.56
N HIS A 40 0.44 -3.60 -5.77
CA HIS A 40 0.94 -2.56 -4.86
C HIS A 40 0.22 -2.57 -3.51
N ALA A 41 -1.08 -2.90 -3.45
CA ALA A 41 -1.83 -3.00 -2.20
C ALA A 41 -1.29 -4.11 -1.29
N ARG A 42 -0.82 -5.24 -1.86
CA ARG A 42 -0.30 -6.37 -1.06
C ARG A 42 1.21 -6.58 -1.11
N GLY A 43 1.94 -5.94 -2.02
CA GLY A 43 3.39 -5.97 -2.09
C GLY A 43 4.07 -4.84 -1.31
N PHE A 44 5.13 -5.17 -0.58
CA PHE A 44 6.15 -4.22 -0.16
C PHE A 44 7.34 -4.33 -1.12
N MET A 45 7.61 -3.25 -1.83
CA MET A 45 8.66 -3.18 -2.83
C MET A 45 9.33 -1.80 -2.82
N SER A 46 10.54 -1.75 -3.35
CA SER A 46 11.20 -0.49 -3.68
C SER A 46 12.01 -0.69 -4.94
N ALA A 47 11.73 0.09 -5.99
CA ALA A 47 12.39 -0.07 -7.28
C ALA A 47 13.92 -0.10 -7.15
N GLY A 48 14.54 -1.20 -7.57
CA GLY A 48 15.99 -1.42 -7.51
C GLY A 48 16.50 -2.01 -6.19
N ALA A 49 15.65 -2.25 -5.19
CA ALA A 49 15.97 -2.99 -3.98
C ALA A 49 15.74 -4.50 -4.19
N TYR A 50 16.58 -5.12 -5.02
CA TYR A 50 16.40 -6.52 -5.44
C TYR A 50 16.89 -7.54 -4.41
N GLN A 51 17.78 -7.14 -3.49
CA GLN A 51 18.30 -8.03 -2.45
C GLN A 51 17.24 -8.24 -1.35
N ALA A 52 16.97 -9.49 -0.99
CA ALA A 52 15.94 -9.84 -0.01
C ALA A 52 16.18 -9.19 1.36
N ASP A 53 17.45 -9.18 1.83
CA ASP A 53 17.83 -8.58 3.11
C ASP A 53 17.67 -7.05 3.13
N LEU A 54 18.04 -6.37 2.04
CA LEU A 54 17.81 -4.93 1.87
C LEU A 54 16.31 -4.62 1.96
N LEU A 55 15.47 -5.41 1.28
CA LEU A 55 14.02 -5.21 1.28
C LEU A 55 13.41 -5.52 2.66
N ALA A 56 13.91 -6.54 3.37
CA ALA A 56 13.50 -6.86 4.73
C ALA A 56 13.86 -5.74 5.73
N ASP A 57 15.07 -5.19 5.66
CA ASP A 57 15.49 -4.10 6.54
C ASP A 57 14.77 -2.78 6.23
N LEU A 58 14.53 -2.48 4.94
CA LEU A 58 13.71 -1.34 4.55
C LEU A 58 12.27 -1.48 5.07
N ARG A 59 11.69 -2.67 4.98
CA ARG A 59 10.35 -2.95 5.54
C ARG A 59 10.31 -2.73 7.04
N LYS A 60 11.30 -3.19 7.80
CA LYS A 60 11.38 -2.97 9.26
C LYS A 60 11.43 -1.47 9.59
N MET A 61 12.18 -0.69 8.82
CA MET A 61 12.23 0.77 9.01
C MET A 61 10.86 1.41 8.72
N THR A 62 10.18 0.99 7.66
CA THR A 62 8.85 1.48 7.30
C THR A 62 7.76 1.03 8.29
N ASP A 63 7.82 -0.18 8.83
CA ASP A 63 6.90 -0.62 9.89
C ASP A 63 7.02 0.27 11.13
N LYS A 64 8.26 0.54 11.58
CA LYS A 64 8.52 1.49 12.68
C LYS A 64 8.01 2.89 12.38
N ALA A 65 8.08 3.32 11.12
CA ALA A 65 7.56 4.60 10.67
C ALA A 65 6.04 4.72 10.85
N ILE A 66 5.32 3.71 10.36
CA ILE A 66 3.86 3.65 10.38
C ILE A 66 3.36 3.53 11.82
N ALA A 67 4.07 2.77 12.66
CA ALA A 67 3.80 2.68 14.10
C ALA A 67 4.17 3.94 14.90
N GLY A 68 4.59 5.04 14.24
CA GLY A 68 4.94 6.31 14.89
C GLY A 68 6.23 6.26 15.72
N GLY A 69 7.04 5.20 15.55
CA GLY A 69 8.31 4.98 16.26
C GLY A 69 9.53 5.56 15.52
N MET A 70 9.34 6.09 14.32
CA MET A 70 10.37 6.74 13.52
C MET A 70 9.77 8.01 12.90
N ASP A 71 10.56 9.07 12.74
CA ASP A 71 10.17 10.22 11.90
C ASP A 71 11.05 10.26 10.64
N ILE A 72 10.75 11.16 9.70
CA ILE A 72 11.53 11.26 8.45
C ILE A 72 13.02 11.57 8.67
N ARG A 73 13.38 12.26 9.76
CA ARG A 73 14.78 12.59 10.06
C ARG A 73 15.53 11.33 10.45
N GLU A 74 14.94 10.54 11.35
CA GLU A 74 15.53 9.27 11.77
C GLU A 74 15.55 8.24 10.64
N PHE A 75 14.50 8.18 9.82
CA PHE A 75 14.48 7.29 8.65
C PHE A 75 15.58 7.64 7.65
N ARG A 76 15.78 8.93 7.33
CA ARG A 76 16.89 9.40 6.49
C ARG A 76 18.25 8.99 7.05
N LYS A 77 18.43 9.17 8.35
CA LYS A 77 19.68 8.80 9.04
C LYS A 77 19.96 7.31 8.95
N GLN A 78 18.95 6.45 9.17
CA GLN A 78 19.11 4.99 9.07
C GLN A 78 19.17 4.46 7.64
N PHE A 79 18.60 5.21 6.68
CA PHE A 79 18.60 4.84 5.27
C PHE A 79 20.00 4.89 4.65
N LEU A 80 20.84 5.87 5.02
CA LEU A 80 22.17 6.03 4.43
C LEU A 80 23.08 4.81 4.66
N PRO A 81 23.26 4.30 5.90
CA PRO A 81 24.05 3.08 6.13
C PRO A 81 23.46 1.84 5.45
N LEU A 82 22.14 1.79 5.28
CA LEU A 82 21.48 0.69 4.58
C LEU A 82 21.88 0.64 3.09
N VAL A 83 21.87 1.80 2.44
CA VAL A 83 22.28 1.94 1.03
C VAL A 83 23.74 1.52 0.85
N GLU A 84 24.63 1.97 1.73
CA GLU A 84 26.06 1.63 1.69
C GLU A 84 26.30 0.14 1.93
N ARG A 85 25.71 -0.42 2.99
CA ARG A 85 25.87 -1.84 3.37
C ARG A 85 25.53 -2.80 2.22
N TYR A 86 24.45 -2.53 1.50
CA TYR A 86 23.96 -3.40 0.44
C TYR A 86 24.45 -2.98 -0.96
N GLY A 87 25.31 -1.96 -1.06
CA GLY A 87 25.81 -1.44 -2.33
C GLY A 87 24.69 -0.95 -3.26
N TRP A 88 23.58 -0.49 -2.70
CA TRP A 88 22.37 -0.18 -3.46
C TRP A 88 22.55 1.08 -4.31
N GLN A 89 22.60 0.88 -5.63
CA GLN A 89 22.72 1.98 -6.59
C GLN A 89 21.39 2.73 -6.72
N LEU A 90 21.29 3.88 -6.06
CA LEU A 90 20.10 4.72 -6.10
C LEU A 90 19.94 5.39 -7.46
N LYS A 91 18.74 5.31 -8.03
CA LYS A 91 18.34 6.06 -9.23
C LYS A 91 17.56 7.32 -8.83
N GLY A 92 17.81 8.43 -9.54
CA GLY A 92 17.08 9.70 -9.35
C GLY A 92 17.75 10.68 -8.38
N GLY A 93 16.96 11.44 -7.63
CA GLY A 93 17.37 12.62 -6.83
C GLY A 93 18.25 12.37 -5.60
N GLY A 94 19.02 11.28 -5.56
CA GLY A 94 19.93 10.92 -4.47
C GLY A 94 19.24 10.39 -3.20
N PRO A 95 20.01 10.10 -2.14
CA PRO A 95 19.50 9.42 -0.95
C PRO A 95 18.42 10.18 -0.18
N ALA A 96 18.53 11.50 -0.09
CA ALA A 96 17.57 12.34 0.63
C ALA A 96 16.19 12.34 -0.04
N TRP A 97 16.16 12.47 -1.37
CA TRP A 97 14.93 12.37 -2.15
C TRP A 97 14.35 10.96 -2.10
N ARG A 98 15.20 9.94 -2.27
CA ARG A 98 14.74 8.54 -2.32
C ARG A 98 14.14 8.07 -1.00
N SER A 99 14.79 8.38 0.12
CA SER A 99 14.27 8.07 1.46
C SER A 99 12.95 8.79 1.75
N ASP A 100 12.81 10.07 1.36
CA ASP A 100 11.56 10.82 1.48
C ASP A 100 10.43 10.19 0.65
N LEU A 101 10.72 9.80 -0.59
CA LEU A 101 9.77 9.14 -1.48
C LEU A 101 9.26 7.83 -0.88
N ILE A 102 10.17 6.95 -0.43
CA ILE A 102 9.82 5.65 0.18
C ILE A 102 8.99 5.87 1.44
N TRP A 103 9.46 6.75 2.33
CA TRP A 103 8.78 7.09 3.58
C TRP A 103 7.36 7.56 3.34
N ARG A 104 7.19 8.62 2.55
CA ARG A 104 5.90 9.26 2.34
C ARG A 104 4.92 8.33 1.65
N THR A 105 5.37 7.63 0.60
CA THR A 105 4.53 6.73 -0.18
C THR A 105 3.98 5.60 0.68
N ASN A 106 4.81 4.95 1.47
CA ASN A 106 4.35 3.83 2.30
C ASN A 106 3.44 4.30 3.44
N ILE A 107 3.73 5.42 4.08
CA ILE A 107 2.88 5.95 5.16
C ILE A 107 1.55 6.45 4.61
N SER A 108 1.54 7.19 3.50
CA SER A 108 0.29 7.72 2.94
C SER A 108 -0.63 6.60 2.45
N THR A 109 -0.08 5.59 1.78
CA THR A 109 -0.85 4.43 1.31
C THR A 109 -1.35 3.57 2.46
N ALA A 110 -0.53 3.31 3.48
CA ALA A 110 -0.98 2.56 4.66
C ALA A 110 -2.08 3.30 5.43
N ASN A 111 -1.91 4.61 5.65
CA ASN A 111 -2.92 5.43 6.30
C ASN A 111 -4.22 5.52 5.49
N ALA A 112 -4.13 5.58 4.16
CA ALA A 112 -5.29 5.57 3.28
C ALA A 112 -6.04 4.23 3.36
N ALA A 113 -5.34 3.09 3.30
CA ALA A 113 -5.96 1.79 3.45
C ALA A 113 -6.63 1.61 4.82
N GLY A 114 -5.94 1.99 5.90
CA GLY A 114 -6.52 1.96 7.24
C GLY A 114 -7.73 2.90 7.40
N ARG A 115 -7.72 4.04 6.72
CA ARG A 115 -8.84 4.99 6.74
C ARG A 115 -10.05 4.44 6.00
N TRP A 116 -9.83 3.74 4.88
CA TRP A 116 -10.89 3.04 4.17
C TRP A 116 -11.57 2.00 5.06
N GLN A 117 -10.79 1.15 5.73
CA GLN A 117 -11.33 0.17 6.69
C GLN A 117 -12.20 0.85 7.75
N GLN A 118 -11.73 1.95 8.34
CA GLN A 118 -12.52 2.71 9.31
C GLN A 118 -13.82 3.25 8.74
N PHE A 119 -13.85 3.65 7.47
CA PHE A 119 -15.09 4.08 6.81
C PHE A 119 -16.07 2.93 6.61
N GLU A 120 -15.59 1.72 6.31
CA GLU A 120 -16.42 0.53 6.18
C GLU A 120 -16.98 0.07 7.52
N ASP A 121 -16.12 -0.03 8.54
CA ASP A 121 -16.51 -0.46 9.89
C ASP A 121 -17.54 0.47 10.52
N ALA A 122 -17.34 1.78 10.35
CA ALA A 122 -18.25 2.81 10.84
C ALA A 122 -19.47 3.03 9.91
N LYS A 123 -19.56 2.31 8.79
CA LYS A 123 -20.63 2.43 7.79
C LYS A 123 -20.84 3.88 7.33
N ILE A 124 -19.76 4.57 7.03
CA ILE A 124 -19.81 5.94 6.51
C ILE A 124 -20.44 5.92 5.11
N ASP A 125 -21.52 6.65 4.92
CA ASP A 125 -22.26 6.67 3.66
C ASP A 125 -21.68 7.65 2.64
N TYR A 126 -21.10 8.78 3.09
CA TYR A 126 -20.57 9.83 2.23
C TYR A 126 -19.14 10.19 2.60
N LEU A 127 -18.32 10.43 1.58
CA LEU A 127 -16.94 10.85 1.72
C LEU A 127 -16.73 12.18 1.01
N MET A 128 -15.93 13.06 1.61
CA MET A 128 -15.47 14.32 1.01
C MET A 128 -14.01 14.19 0.61
N TYR A 129 -13.70 14.58 -0.63
CA TYR A 129 -12.34 14.71 -1.10
C TYR A 129 -11.72 16.00 -0.55
N ARG A 130 -10.54 15.91 0.04
CA ARG A 130 -9.80 17.06 0.57
C ARG A 130 -8.42 17.19 -0.05
N HIS A 131 -8.20 18.29 -0.75
CA HIS A 131 -6.88 18.75 -1.15
C HIS A 131 -6.10 19.28 0.06
N ASN A 132 -4.78 19.40 -0.09
CA ASN A 132 -3.91 19.98 0.92
C ASN A 132 -3.26 21.24 0.36
N ASP A 133 -3.69 22.40 0.85
CA ASP A 133 -3.25 23.71 0.35
C ASP A 133 -1.77 24.00 0.58
N SER A 134 -1.08 23.20 1.41
CA SER A 134 0.37 23.31 1.61
C SER A 134 1.20 22.66 0.49
N VAL A 135 0.56 22.10 -0.54
CA VAL A 135 1.26 21.59 -1.73
C VAL A 135 1.62 22.77 -2.63
N MET A 136 2.91 23.11 -2.75
CA MET A 136 3.37 24.27 -3.53
C MET A 136 3.06 24.19 -5.04
N HIS A 137 3.02 22.97 -5.59
CA HIS A 137 2.71 22.72 -6.99
C HIS A 137 1.57 21.70 -7.06
N PRO A 138 0.33 22.11 -6.77
CA PRO A 138 -0.79 21.19 -6.73
C PRO A 138 -1.16 20.76 -8.15
N ARG A 139 -1.58 19.50 -8.31
CA ARG A 139 -2.19 19.03 -9.57
C ARG A 139 -3.55 19.74 -9.70
N PRO A 140 -3.83 20.50 -10.77
CA PRO A 140 -5.07 21.26 -10.88
C PRO A 140 -6.33 20.41 -10.73
N LEU A 141 -6.31 19.18 -11.27
CA LEU A 141 -7.41 18.22 -11.14
C LEU A 141 -7.71 17.87 -9.67
N HIS A 142 -6.69 17.77 -8.81
CA HIS A 142 -6.91 17.49 -7.39
C HIS A 142 -7.49 18.69 -6.64
N VAL A 143 -7.20 19.92 -7.08
CA VAL A 143 -7.78 21.14 -6.50
C VAL A 143 -9.26 21.23 -6.86
N ALA A 144 -9.62 20.89 -8.11
CA ALA A 144 -11.00 20.86 -8.57
C ALA A 144 -11.88 19.84 -7.82
N LEU A 145 -11.26 18.82 -7.21
CA LEU A 145 -11.93 17.84 -6.38
C LEU A 145 -12.11 18.29 -4.91
N ASP A 146 -11.43 19.34 -4.45
CA ASP A 146 -11.52 19.75 -3.05
C ASP A 146 -12.95 20.14 -2.68
N GLY A 147 -13.45 19.54 -1.59
CA GLY A 147 -14.81 19.75 -1.11
C GLY A 147 -15.88 18.92 -1.82
N LYS A 148 -15.56 18.20 -2.92
CA LYS A 148 -16.53 17.30 -3.56
C LYS A 148 -16.88 16.16 -2.60
N VAL A 149 -18.18 15.98 -2.37
CA VAL A 149 -18.75 14.92 -1.55
C VAL A 149 -19.40 13.90 -2.48
N LEU A 150 -19.11 12.62 -2.29
CA LEU A 150 -19.73 11.54 -3.06
C LEU A 150 -20.09 10.38 -2.13
N PRO A 151 -21.13 9.60 -2.43
CA PRO A 151 -21.40 8.35 -1.72
C PRO A 151 -20.13 7.48 -1.67
N ARG A 152 -19.84 6.81 -0.56
CA ARG A 152 -18.66 5.94 -0.43
C ARG A 152 -18.65 4.82 -1.48
N THR A 153 -19.83 4.36 -1.88
CA THR A 153 -20.02 3.33 -2.92
C THR A 153 -19.92 3.86 -4.35
N ASP A 154 -19.71 5.17 -4.52
CA ASP A 154 -19.56 5.78 -5.84
C ASP A 154 -18.31 5.23 -6.56
N PRO A 155 -18.40 4.85 -7.85
CA PRO A 155 -17.26 4.32 -8.61
C PRO A 155 -16.07 5.28 -8.66
N PHE A 156 -16.25 6.58 -8.44
CA PHE A 156 -15.18 7.55 -8.26
C PHE A 156 -14.13 7.07 -7.27
N TRP A 157 -14.56 6.55 -6.11
CA TRP A 157 -13.66 6.11 -5.05
C TRP A 157 -12.89 4.84 -5.38
N SER A 158 -13.28 4.07 -6.41
CA SER A 158 -12.49 2.92 -6.84
C SER A 158 -11.21 3.31 -7.59
N ARG A 159 -11.18 4.50 -8.19
CA ARG A 159 -10.09 5.00 -9.05
C ARG A 159 -9.35 6.21 -8.49
N ASN A 160 -10.06 7.10 -7.79
CA ASN A 160 -9.54 8.41 -7.38
C ASN A 160 -9.42 8.55 -5.86
N TYR A 161 -9.39 7.43 -5.13
CA TYR A 161 -9.15 7.46 -3.70
C TYR A 161 -7.69 7.85 -3.40
N PRO A 162 -7.41 8.94 -2.65
CA PRO A 162 -6.05 9.35 -2.38
C PRO A 162 -5.25 8.30 -1.59
N PRO A 163 -3.92 8.19 -1.81
CA PRO A 163 -3.10 9.02 -2.71
C PRO A 163 -3.26 8.63 -4.19
N GLN A 164 -3.37 9.64 -5.06
CA GLN A 164 -3.52 9.50 -6.53
C GLN A 164 -2.18 9.71 -7.29
N GLY A 165 -1.04 9.52 -6.63
CA GLY A 165 0.26 9.82 -7.23
C GLY A 165 1.37 10.04 -6.20
N PHE A 166 2.62 10.00 -6.67
CA PHE A 166 3.78 10.33 -5.84
C PHE A 166 3.68 11.76 -5.30
N GLY A 167 3.94 11.92 -4.00
CA GLY A 167 3.87 13.20 -3.31
C GLY A 167 2.46 13.75 -3.10
N CYS A 168 1.40 13.00 -3.44
CA CYS A 168 0.03 13.40 -3.15
C CYS A 168 -0.19 13.55 -1.63
N ARG A 169 -0.85 14.65 -1.24
CA ARG A 169 -1.22 14.95 0.16
C ARG A 169 -2.72 15.08 0.36
N CYS A 170 -3.51 14.72 -0.65
CA CYS A 170 -4.96 14.73 -0.57
C CYS A 170 -5.43 13.56 0.31
N ARG A 171 -6.65 13.66 0.83
CA ARG A 171 -7.27 12.63 1.68
C ARG A 171 -8.77 12.59 1.46
N ALA A 172 -9.40 11.47 1.79
CA ALA A 172 -10.84 11.41 1.98
C ALA A 172 -11.16 11.60 3.47
N VAL A 173 -12.26 12.28 3.76
CA VAL A 173 -12.83 12.43 5.12
C VAL A 173 -14.30 12.04 5.10
N ALA A 174 -14.85 11.62 6.24
CA ALA A 174 -16.29 11.37 6.33
C ALA A 174 -17.08 12.67 6.10
N ALA A 175 -18.22 12.55 5.47
CA ALA A 175 -19.15 13.63 5.19
C ALA A 175 -20.58 13.20 5.51
N THR A 176 -21.46 14.18 5.60
CA THR A 176 -22.88 14.00 5.85
C THR A 176 -23.67 14.00 4.55
N GLU A 177 -24.88 13.44 4.59
CA GLU A 177 -25.83 13.52 3.48
C GLU A 177 -26.21 14.98 3.17
N GLN A 178 -26.26 15.85 4.19
CA GLN A 178 -26.51 17.28 4.00
C GLN A 178 -25.41 17.93 3.15
N GLU A 179 -24.13 17.69 3.46
CA GLU A 179 -23.01 18.19 2.66
C GLU A 179 -23.03 17.65 1.22
N PHE A 180 -23.56 16.43 1.02
CA PHE A 180 -23.80 15.89 -0.32
C PHE A 180 -24.92 16.63 -1.06
N ASN A 181 -26.04 16.90 -0.40
CA ASN A 181 -27.22 17.51 -1.04
C ASN A 181 -27.05 19.02 -1.30
N GLU A 182 -26.28 19.72 -0.48
CA GLU A 182 -26.07 21.17 -0.61
C GLU A 182 -24.88 21.54 -1.51
N GLY A 183 -23.99 20.59 -1.79
CA GLY A 183 -22.80 20.81 -2.62
C GLY A 183 -23.02 20.53 -4.10
N ASP A 184 -22.16 21.12 -4.94
CA ASP A 184 -22.05 20.80 -6.37
C ASP A 184 -21.31 19.46 -6.56
N ASN A 185 -21.99 18.35 -6.30
CA ASN A 185 -21.36 17.05 -6.06
C ASN A 185 -21.41 16.08 -7.24
N TYR A 186 -21.29 16.61 -8.46
CA TYR A 186 -21.16 15.80 -9.65
C TYR A 186 -19.72 15.33 -9.85
N ARG A 187 -19.57 14.14 -10.45
CA ARG A 187 -18.27 13.72 -10.95
C ARG A 187 -17.82 14.72 -12.03
N PRO A 188 -16.63 15.31 -11.91
CA PRO A 188 -16.10 16.17 -12.96
C PRO A 188 -15.91 15.38 -14.26
N GLU A 189 -15.96 16.08 -15.40
CA GLU A 189 -15.62 15.49 -16.69
C GLU A 189 -14.19 14.93 -16.66
N GLY A 190 -14.01 13.71 -17.19
CA GLY A 190 -12.72 13.02 -17.20
C GLY A 190 -12.25 12.51 -15.83
N TRP A 191 -13.17 12.32 -14.87
CA TRP A 191 -12.86 11.74 -13.55
C TRP A 191 -12.18 10.38 -13.63
N GLU A 192 -12.37 9.63 -14.73
CA GLU A 192 -11.78 8.31 -14.95
C GLU A 192 -10.26 8.33 -15.10
N SER A 193 -9.66 9.48 -15.39
CA SER A 193 -8.22 9.65 -15.68
C SER A 193 -7.55 10.73 -14.82
N MET A 194 -8.04 10.98 -13.61
CA MET A 194 -7.50 12.03 -12.73
C MET A 194 -6.26 11.59 -11.93
N ALA A 195 -6.14 10.31 -11.64
CA ALA A 195 -4.97 9.76 -10.99
C ALA A 195 -3.76 9.69 -11.93
N ASP A 196 -2.56 9.85 -11.38
CA ASP A 196 -1.33 9.58 -12.13
C ASP A 196 -1.34 8.11 -12.62
N PRO A 197 -0.73 7.79 -13.79
CA PRO A 197 -0.67 6.40 -14.27
C PRO A 197 -0.14 5.45 -13.20
N GLY A 198 -0.85 4.34 -12.95
CA GLY A 198 -0.51 3.33 -11.94
C GLY A 198 -0.95 3.70 -10.51
N TRP A 199 -1.72 4.78 -10.32
CA TRP A 199 -2.34 5.20 -9.06
C TRP A 199 -3.86 5.24 -9.13
N ASP A 200 -4.45 4.77 -10.23
CA ASP A 200 -5.88 4.74 -10.52
C ASP A 200 -6.60 3.58 -9.81
N TYR A 201 -6.33 3.41 -8.52
CA TYR A 201 -6.91 2.37 -7.68
C TYR A 201 -7.11 2.84 -6.24
N ASN A 202 -8.02 2.19 -5.54
CA ASN A 202 -8.22 2.38 -4.11
C ASN A 202 -7.45 1.32 -3.32
N VAL A 203 -6.38 1.77 -2.66
CA VAL A 203 -5.51 0.90 -1.87
C VAL A 203 -6.23 0.18 -0.71
N GLY A 204 -7.32 0.75 -0.19
CA GLY A 204 -8.16 0.12 0.83
C GLY A 204 -9.04 -0.99 0.26
N LEU A 205 -9.75 -0.73 -0.86
CA LEU A 205 -10.59 -1.73 -1.54
C LEU A 205 -9.78 -2.89 -2.12
N GLU A 206 -8.64 -2.60 -2.74
CA GLU A 206 -7.81 -3.61 -3.39
C GLU A 206 -6.92 -4.38 -2.40
N SER A 207 -6.94 -4.01 -1.12
CA SER A 207 -6.34 -4.84 -0.08
C SER A 207 -7.01 -6.21 -0.12
N ASP A 208 -8.31 -6.35 0.13
CA ASP A 208 -8.97 -7.66 0.20
C ASP A 208 -8.95 -8.47 -1.10
N ARG A 209 -8.93 -7.80 -2.26
CA ARG A 209 -8.84 -8.45 -3.59
C ARG A 209 -7.43 -8.80 -4.05
N GLY A 210 -6.38 -8.15 -3.52
CA GLY A 210 -5.01 -8.30 -4.02
C GLY A 210 -4.38 -9.68 -3.83
N LEU A 211 -4.92 -10.53 -2.94
CA LEU A 211 -4.41 -11.88 -2.71
C LEU A 211 -4.55 -12.79 -3.93
N SER A 212 -5.62 -12.64 -4.73
CA SER A 212 -5.77 -13.40 -5.98
C SER A 212 -4.82 -12.94 -7.09
N THR A 213 -4.48 -11.66 -7.15
CA THR A 213 -3.55 -11.11 -8.17
C THR A 213 -2.10 -11.48 -7.88
N MET A 214 -1.72 -11.63 -6.60
CA MET A 214 -0.38 -12.07 -6.21
C MET A 214 -0.07 -13.52 -6.59
N ALA A 215 -1.09 -14.37 -6.67
CA ALA A 215 -0.96 -15.76 -7.10
C ALA A 215 -0.35 -15.89 -8.51
N ALA A 216 -0.75 -15.03 -9.44
CA ALA A 216 -0.21 -15.03 -10.79
C ALA A 216 1.28 -14.61 -10.82
N LYS A 217 1.73 -13.76 -9.89
CA LYS A 217 3.14 -13.31 -9.79
C LYS A 217 4.02 -14.33 -9.08
N LEU A 218 3.49 -15.07 -8.11
CA LEU A 218 4.15 -16.20 -7.44
C LEU A 218 4.74 -17.21 -8.44
N ASN A 219 4.05 -17.43 -9.57
CA ASN A 219 4.49 -18.30 -10.67
C ASN A 219 5.71 -17.78 -11.45
N SER A 220 6.07 -16.50 -11.30
CA SER A 220 7.19 -15.86 -12.01
C SER A 220 8.42 -15.60 -11.14
N LEU A 221 8.34 -15.87 -9.84
CA LEU A 221 9.43 -15.66 -8.90
C LEU A 221 10.38 -16.87 -8.90
N PRO A 222 11.69 -16.66 -8.67
CA PRO A 222 12.62 -17.76 -8.35
C PRO A 222 12.07 -18.64 -7.22
N SER A 223 12.27 -19.96 -7.33
CA SER A 223 11.56 -20.97 -6.54
C SER A 223 11.79 -20.88 -5.03
N ASP A 224 12.93 -20.34 -4.60
CA ASP A 224 13.28 -20.07 -3.21
C ASP A 224 12.42 -18.95 -2.60
N ILE A 225 12.21 -17.87 -3.35
CA ILE A 225 11.37 -16.73 -2.94
C ILE A 225 9.88 -17.11 -3.02
N GLY A 226 9.47 -17.82 -4.07
CA GLY A 226 8.09 -18.30 -4.25
C GLY A 226 7.64 -19.25 -3.14
N ALA A 227 8.48 -20.19 -2.72
CA ALA A 227 8.16 -21.14 -1.66
C ALA A 227 8.03 -20.49 -0.27
N GLU A 228 8.87 -19.51 0.06
CA GLU A 228 8.78 -18.80 1.34
C GLU A 228 7.56 -17.86 1.39
N LEU A 229 7.18 -17.31 0.24
CA LEU A 229 5.96 -16.52 0.06
C LEU A 229 4.70 -17.37 0.25
N LEU A 230 4.63 -18.56 -0.37
CA LEU A 230 3.53 -19.52 -0.19
C LEU A 230 3.39 -19.97 1.27
N LYS A 231 4.51 -20.24 1.97
CA LYS A 231 4.48 -20.59 3.41
C LYS A 231 3.87 -19.49 4.28
N LYS A 232 4.12 -18.21 3.97
CA LYS A 232 3.55 -17.06 4.71
C LYS A 232 2.08 -16.80 4.34
N LEU A 233 1.66 -17.21 3.14
CA LEU A 233 0.29 -17.08 2.66
C LEU A 233 -0.63 -18.20 3.16
N ALA A 234 -0.15 -19.44 3.24
CA ALA A 234 -0.93 -20.62 3.64
C ALA A 234 -1.59 -20.52 5.04
N GLY A 235 -1.11 -19.61 5.91
CA GLY A 235 -1.69 -19.36 7.23
C GLY A 235 -2.82 -18.33 7.27
N LYS A 236 -3.20 -17.71 6.13
CA LYS A 236 -4.22 -16.66 6.08
C LYS A 236 -5.57 -17.19 5.56
N PRO A 237 -6.70 -16.93 6.26
CA PRO A 237 -8.02 -17.43 5.84
C PRO A 237 -8.40 -17.04 4.40
N ALA A 238 -8.09 -15.81 3.99
CA ALA A 238 -8.34 -15.31 2.65
C ALA A 238 -7.49 -15.98 1.55
N VAL A 239 -6.41 -16.70 1.91
CA VAL A 239 -5.61 -17.49 0.97
C VAL A 239 -6.20 -18.87 0.79
N ALA A 240 -6.74 -19.50 1.84
CA ALA A 240 -7.34 -20.83 1.77
C ALA A 240 -8.50 -20.92 0.76
N GLU A 241 -9.27 -19.85 0.60
CA GLU A 241 -10.38 -19.77 -0.36
C GLU A 241 -9.92 -19.63 -1.82
N VAL A 242 -8.72 -19.08 -2.04
CA VAL A 242 -8.17 -18.85 -3.39
C VAL A 242 -7.18 -19.96 -3.77
N MET A 243 -6.61 -20.66 -2.80
CA MET A 243 -5.58 -21.70 -2.95
C MET A 243 -5.91 -22.78 -3.99
N PRO A 244 -7.16 -23.31 -4.08
CA PRO A 244 -7.51 -24.31 -5.09
C PRO A 244 -7.36 -23.78 -6.53
N LYS A 245 -7.66 -22.50 -6.78
CA LYS A 245 -7.51 -21.87 -8.11
C LYS A 245 -6.05 -21.67 -8.49
N ILE A 246 -5.19 -21.46 -7.50
CA ILE A 246 -3.75 -21.30 -7.67
C ILE A 246 -3.10 -22.67 -7.96
N ILE A 247 -3.61 -23.75 -7.34
CA ILE A 247 -3.12 -25.13 -7.54
C ILE A 247 -3.52 -25.68 -8.91
N ASP A 248 -4.76 -25.46 -9.37
CA ASP A 248 -5.23 -25.89 -10.70
C ASP A 248 -4.43 -25.25 -11.85
N GLU A 249 -3.98 -24.00 -11.70
CA GLU A 249 -3.09 -23.34 -12.67
C GLU A 249 -1.64 -23.85 -12.60
N TYR A 250 -1.24 -24.51 -11.50
CA TYR A 250 0.12 -25.00 -11.22
C TYR A 250 0.37 -26.43 -11.69
N GLU A 251 -0.65 -27.30 -11.73
CA GLU A 251 -0.52 -28.66 -12.30
C GLU A 251 -0.18 -28.66 -13.81
N GLY A 252 -0.38 -27.53 -14.50
CA GLY A 252 -0.03 -27.37 -15.92
C GLY A 252 1.45 -27.10 -16.22
N SER A 253 2.29 -26.81 -15.21
CA SER A 253 3.68 -26.36 -15.38
C SER A 253 4.65 -26.97 -14.37
N TYR A 254 4.76 -28.30 -14.39
CA TYR A 254 5.59 -29.06 -13.44
C TYR A 254 7.10 -28.74 -13.54
N ILE A 255 7.68 -28.20 -12.46
CA ILE A 255 9.12 -28.33 -12.12
C ILE A 255 9.17 -28.73 -10.62
N PRO A 256 9.82 -29.84 -10.25
CA PRO A 256 9.75 -30.36 -8.89
C PRO A 256 10.53 -29.49 -7.89
N VAL A 257 9.90 -29.22 -6.73
CA VAL A 257 10.52 -28.57 -5.57
C VAL A 257 10.83 -29.64 -4.52
N PRO A 258 12.09 -29.83 -4.08
CA PRO A 258 12.42 -30.80 -3.04
C PRO A 258 11.69 -30.48 -1.71
N GLY A 259 10.92 -31.44 -1.20
CA GLY A 259 10.26 -31.35 0.11
C GLY A 259 8.74 -31.09 0.10
N LEU A 260 8.12 -31.01 -1.08
CA LEU A 260 6.65 -31.00 -1.26
C LEU A 260 6.24 -32.15 -2.19
N GLU A 261 6.57 -33.38 -1.80
CA GLU A 261 6.01 -34.55 -2.44
C GLU A 261 4.60 -34.82 -1.90
N PRO A 262 3.67 -35.35 -2.72
CA PRO A 262 2.26 -35.57 -2.36
C PRO A 262 2.04 -36.40 -1.09
N ASP A 263 3.06 -37.16 -0.67
CA ASP A 263 2.94 -38.20 0.35
C ASP A 263 3.18 -37.70 1.79
N ASN A 264 3.41 -36.40 2.01
CA ASN A 264 3.74 -35.83 3.32
C ASN A 264 2.65 -34.95 3.97
N VAL A 265 1.41 -35.04 3.50
CA VAL A 265 0.25 -34.49 4.21
C VAL A 265 -0.71 -35.64 4.53
N SER A 266 -0.48 -36.25 5.69
CA SER A 266 -1.46 -37.11 6.38
C SER A 266 -2.20 -36.31 7.45
#